data_AF-A0A4Q1A2U5-F1
#
_entry.id   AF-A0A4Q1A2U5-F1
#
_cell.length_a   1.000
_cell.length_b   1.000
_cell.length_c   1.000
_cell.angle_alpha   90.00
_cell.angle_beta   90.00
_cell.angle_gamma   90.00
#
_symmetry.space_group_name_H-M   'P 1'
#
loop_
_entity.id
_entity.type
_entity.pdbx_description
1 polymer ?
#
loop_
_entity_poly.entity_id
_entity_poly.type
_entity_poly.pdbx_seq_one_letter_code
_entity_poly.pdbx_strand_id
1 'polypeptide(L)'
;MGILEDLIKRAENSCELCKNQENLDIFEVSPSDGSLETSALLCDKCKNQFEDSCELDSNHWYCLSESMWSTVPAVQVLSYRMLKKLDNQELLDMIYLDEETLEWANKGLESFDDSIVQKDCNGVVLSAGDTVTLIKDLDVKGAGFTAKRGTAVRNITLGREEGQIEGRVNGVKIVILTQFVKKN
;
A
#
# COMPACT_ATOMS: atom_id res chain seq x y z
N MET A 1 25.29 -24.77 6.09
CA MET A 1 23.83 -24.90 6.21
C MET A 1 23.25 -23.72 5.46
N GLY A 2 22.44 -24.01 4.45
CA GLY A 2 21.84 -22.97 3.61
C GLY A 2 20.65 -22.33 4.33
N ILE A 3 20.41 -21.04 4.06
CA ILE A 3 19.26 -20.28 4.57
C ILE A 3 17.95 -21.05 4.37
N LEU A 4 17.80 -21.76 3.25
CA LEU A 4 16.65 -22.61 2.95
C LEU A 4 16.39 -23.69 4.01
N GLU A 5 17.42 -24.39 4.46
CA GLU A 5 17.28 -25.50 5.41
C GLU A 5 16.82 -25.00 6.78
N ASP A 6 17.29 -23.83 7.18
CA ASP A 6 16.92 -23.20 8.45
C ASP A 6 15.51 -22.61 8.39
N LEU A 7 15.10 -22.06 7.24
CA LEU A 7 13.72 -21.62 7.00
C LEU A 7 12.72 -22.79 7.02
N ILE A 8 13.05 -23.92 6.38
CA ILE A 8 12.19 -25.11 6.39
C ILE A 8 12.00 -25.64 7.82
N LYS A 9 13.05 -25.59 8.65
CA LYS A 9 12.95 -25.98 10.07
C LYS A 9 12.09 -25.00 10.87
N ARG A 10 12.24 -23.70 10.63
CA ARG A 10 11.44 -22.65 11.30
C ARG A 10 9.96 -22.77 10.96
N ALA A 11 9.66 -23.02 9.69
CA ALA A 11 8.30 -23.04 9.17
C ALA A 11 7.65 -24.44 9.23
N GLU A 12 8.30 -25.41 9.86
CA GLU A 12 7.84 -26.81 9.97
C GLU A 12 7.41 -27.41 8.61
N ASN A 13 8.18 -27.12 7.55
CA ASN A 13 7.88 -27.52 6.18
C ASN A 13 6.50 -27.04 5.66
N SER A 14 6.10 -25.82 6.06
CA SER A 14 4.87 -25.17 5.61
C SER A 14 5.11 -23.69 5.29
N CYS A 15 4.18 -23.07 4.57
CA CYS A 15 4.20 -21.64 4.27
C CYS A 15 3.92 -20.84 5.54
N GLU A 16 4.75 -19.85 5.84
CA GLU A 16 4.65 -19.08 7.08
C GLU A 16 3.43 -18.15 7.13
N LEU A 17 2.77 -17.92 5.99
CA LEU A 17 1.54 -17.14 5.91
C LEU A 17 0.28 -18.03 5.93
N CYS A 18 0.18 -18.98 5.00
CA CYS A 18 -1.04 -19.75 4.79
C CYS A 18 -0.98 -21.21 5.27
N LYS A 19 0.16 -21.65 5.83
CA LYS A 19 0.42 -23.04 6.27
C LYS A 19 0.32 -24.11 5.17
N ASN A 20 0.25 -23.72 3.90
CA ASN A 20 0.28 -24.68 2.78
C ASN A 20 1.67 -25.33 2.67
N GLN A 21 1.74 -26.58 2.21
CA GLN A 21 3.00 -27.35 2.11
C GLN A 21 3.50 -27.52 0.67
N GLU A 22 2.78 -26.96 -0.31
CA GLU A 22 3.11 -27.09 -1.73
C GLU A 22 4.03 -25.96 -2.21
N ASN A 23 5.06 -26.30 -3.00
CA ASN A 23 5.99 -25.40 -3.68
C ASN A 23 6.47 -24.23 -2.80
N LEU A 24 7.31 -24.56 -1.82
CA LEU A 24 7.86 -23.60 -0.87
C LEU A 24 9.16 -23.01 -1.40
N ASP A 25 9.19 -21.68 -1.50
CA ASP A 25 10.33 -20.91 -1.96
C ASP A 25 10.68 -19.79 -0.97
N ILE A 26 11.95 -19.36 -1.01
CA ILE A 26 12.42 -18.24 -0.21
C ILE A 26 11.87 -16.95 -0.80
N PHE A 27 11.25 -16.14 0.04
CA PHE A 27 10.83 -14.79 -0.27
C PHE A 27 11.59 -13.79 0.59
N GLU A 28 12.34 -12.91 -0.05
CA GLU A 28 13.08 -11.85 0.63
C GLU A 28 12.21 -10.60 0.78
N VAL A 29 12.04 -10.14 2.02
CA VAL A 29 11.20 -8.99 2.33
C VAL A 29 12.05 -7.73 2.18
N SER A 30 11.82 -6.98 1.10
CA SER A 30 12.56 -5.74 0.85
C SER A 30 12.19 -4.63 1.86
N PRO A 31 13.13 -3.81 2.37
CA PRO A 31 14.58 -3.95 2.24
C PRO A 31 15.11 -5.15 3.03
N SER A 32 15.82 -6.06 2.36
CA SER A 32 16.39 -7.27 2.95
C SER A 32 17.91 -7.13 3.10
N ASP A 33 18.47 -7.77 4.11
CA ASP A 33 19.91 -7.94 4.34
C ASP A 33 20.38 -9.37 3.96
N GLY A 34 19.49 -10.19 3.42
CA GLY A 34 19.74 -11.60 3.10
C GLY A 34 19.82 -12.50 4.33
N SER A 35 19.42 -12.00 5.52
CA SER A 35 19.35 -12.79 6.74
C SER A 35 18.11 -13.68 6.79
N LEU A 36 18.12 -14.63 7.73
CA LEU A 36 16.95 -15.46 8.05
C LEU A 36 15.78 -14.62 8.56
N GLU A 37 16.03 -13.49 9.23
CA GLU A 37 14.99 -12.65 9.82
C GLU A 37 14.31 -11.74 8.79
N THR A 38 14.99 -11.43 7.68
CA THR A 38 14.43 -10.68 6.54
C THR A 38 13.88 -11.56 5.42
N SER A 39 13.94 -12.88 5.60
CA SER A 39 13.45 -13.88 4.65
C SER A 39 12.29 -14.68 5.25
N ALA A 40 11.30 -15.00 4.43
CA ALA A 40 10.18 -15.85 4.79
C ALA A 40 10.04 -17.02 3.82
N LEU A 41 9.48 -18.13 4.29
CA LEU A 41 9.16 -19.28 3.44
C LEU A 41 7.72 -19.18 2.96
N LEU A 42 7.53 -18.95 1.66
CA LEU A 42 6.21 -18.74 1.06
C LEU A 42 5.90 -19.81 0.03
N CYS A 43 4.61 -20.10 -0.16
CA CYS A 43 4.15 -20.91 -1.29
C CYS A 43 3.96 -20.05 -2.55
N ASP A 44 3.95 -20.69 -3.72
CA ASP A 44 3.69 -20.05 -5.02
C ASP A 44 2.48 -19.10 -5.01
N LYS A 45 1.37 -19.51 -4.37
CA LYS A 45 0.15 -18.69 -4.34
C LYS A 45 0.35 -17.38 -3.59
N CYS A 46 0.99 -17.42 -2.42
CA CYS A 46 1.25 -16.21 -1.65
C CYS A 46 2.24 -15.32 -2.41
N LYS A 47 3.33 -15.89 -2.92
CA LYS A 47 4.35 -15.16 -3.68
C LYS A 47 3.76 -14.44 -4.91
N ASN A 48 2.99 -15.15 -5.73
CA ASN A 48 2.38 -14.58 -6.93
C ASN A 48 1.39 -13.45 -6.63
N GLN A 49 0.65 -13.54 -5.52
CA GLN A 49 -0.27 -12.47 -5.10
C GLN A 49 0.46 -11.26 -4.48
N PHE A 50 1.61 -11.46 -3.86
CA PHE A 50 2.48 -10.35 -3.41
C PHE A 50 3.10 -9.60 -4.59
N GLU A 51 3.56 -10.32 -5.61
CA GLU A 51 4.18 -9.75 -6.82
C GLU A 51 3.16 -9.26 -7.86
N ASP A 52 1.86 -9.20 -7.54
CA ASP A 52 0.77 -8.83 -8.46
C ASP A 52 0.75 -9.64 -9.78
N SER A 53 1.32 -10.84 -9.74
CA SER A 53 1.44 -11.72 -10.91
C SER A 53 0.17 -12.56 -11.17
N CYS A 54 -0.81 -12.51 -10.27
CA CYS A 54 -2.12 -13.15 -10.44
C CYS A 54 -3.25 -12.32 -9.84
N GLU A 55 -4.50 -12.65 -10.18
CA GLU A 55 -5.67 -12.04 -9.54
C GLU A 55 -5.65 -12.28 -8.02
N LEU A 56 -5.99 -11.23 -7.29
CA LEU A 56 -5.98 -11.22 -5.83
C LEU A 56 -7.19 -12.01 -5.31
N ASP A 57 -6.92 -13.04 -4.51
CA ASP A 57 -7.97 -13.87 -3.91
C ASP A 57 -8.21 -13.42 -2.47
N SER A 58 -9.30 -12.67 -2.24
CA SER A 58 -9.64 -12.15 -0.92
C SER A 58 -9.87 -13.24 0.14
N ASN A 59 -10.28 -14.45 -0.26
CA ASN A 59 -10.51 -15.56 0.67
C ASN A 59 -9.21 -16.21 1.14
N HIS A 60 -8.19 -16.23 0.29
CA HIS A 60 -6.87 -16.77 0.62
C HIS A 60 -6.24 -16.00 1.77
N TRP A 61 -6.49 -14.70 1.85
CA TRP A 61 -5.92 -13.80 2.86
C TRP A 61 -6.60 -13.85 4.23
N TYR A 62 -7.62 -14.69 4.44
CA TYR A 62 -8.13 -14.94 5.80
C TYR A 62 -7.04 -15.47 6.74
N CYS A 63 -6.01 -16.15 6.20
CA CYS A 63 -4.85 -16.60 6.97
C CYS A 63 -4.01 -15.47 7.57
N LEU A 64 -4.16 -14.22 7.09
CA LEU A 64 -3.46 -13.05 7.64
C LEU A 64 -3.83 -12.79 9.09
N SER A 65 -5.07 -13.12 9.48
CA SER A 65 -5.54 -12.97 10.86
C SER A 65 -4.75 -13.81 11.87
N GLU A 66 -4.16 -14.93 11.43
CA GLU A 66 -3.28 -15.76 12.26
C GLU A 66 -1.81 -15.38 12.09
N SER A 67 -1.34 -15.21 10.85
CA SER A 67 0.07 -14.96 10.56
C SER A 67 0.55 -13.58 11.03
N MET A 68 -0.35 -12.60 11.20
CA MET A 68 -0.01 -11.29 11.78
C MET A 68 0.50 -11.37 13.23
N TRP A 69 0.18 -12.46 13.94
CA TRP A 69 0.63 -12.70 15.31
C TRP A 69 1.87 -13.59 15.40
N SER A 70 2.50 -13.89 14.26
CA SER A 70 3.76 -14.64 14.22
C SER A 70 4.85 -13.92 15.01
N THR A 71 5.75 -14.67 15.61
CA THR A 71 6.93 -14.12 16.30
C THR A 71 8.08 -13.78 15.33
N VAL A 72 7.88 -14.02 14.03
CA VAL A 72 8.91 -13.79 13.00
C VAL A 72 8.67 -12.41 12.35
N PRO A 73 9.62 -11.47 12.45
CA PRO A 73 9.46 -10.12 11.91
C PRO A 73 9.13 -10.08 10.41
N ALA A 74 9.79 -10.90 9.58
CA ALA A 74 9.47 -10.99 8.15
C ALA A 74 8.00 -11.33 7.88
N VAL A 75 7.43 -12.26 8.65
CA VAL A 75 6.03 -12.68 8.49
C VAL A 75 5.09 -11.55 8.92
N GLN A 76 5.39 -10.90 10.04
CA GLN A 76 4.61 -9.75 10.52
C GLN A 76 4.60 -8.60 9.52
N VAL A 77 5.76 -8.26 8.95
CA VAL A 77 5.89 -7.23 7.91
C VAL A 77 5.10 -7.60 6.66
N LEU A 78 5.22 -8.83 6.17
CA LEU A 78 4.46 -9.31 5.02
C LEU A 78 2.95 -9.21 5.25
N SER A 79 2.49 -9.68 6.41
CA SER A 79 1.07 -9.61 6.78
C SER A 79 0.59 -8.16 6.85
N TYR A 80 1.34 -7.26 7.46
CA TYR A 80 1.02 -5.83 7.51
C TYR A 80 0.89 -5.22 6.11
N ARG A 81 1.87 -5.49 5.24
CA ARG A 81 1.88 -4.96 3.87
C ARG A 81 0.69 -5.44 3.06
N MET A 82 0.35 -6.73 3.17
CA MET A 82 -0.79 -7.27 2.47
C MET A 82 -2.11 -6.72 3.03
N LEU A 83 -2.25 -6.60 4.35
CA LEU A 83 -3.42 -5.97 4.97
C LEU A 83 -3.60 -4.52 4.53
N LYS A 84 -2.51 -3.76 4.39
CA LYS A 84 -2.54 -2.40 3.81
C LYS A 84 -3.00 -2.40 2.35
N LYS A 85 -2.49 -3.32 1.54
CA LYS A 85 -2.88 -3.47 0.13
C LYS A 85 -4.37 -3.84 -0.04
N LEU A 86 -4.91 -4.62 0.90
CA LEU A 86 -6.32 -5.01 0.95
C LEU A 86 -7.24 -3.93 1.59
N ASP A 87 -6.68 -2.81 2.06
CA ASP A 87 -7.36 -1.76 2.85
C ASP A 87 -8.17 -2.32 4.04
N ASN A 88 -7.70 -3.41 4.66
CA ASN A 88 -8.40 -4.07 5.78
C ASN A 88 -8.04 -3.38 7.10
N GLN A 89 -8.74 -2.27 7.39
CA GLN A 89 -8.49 -1.45 8.57
C GLN A 89 -8.77 -2.20 9.89
N GLU A 90 -9.74 -3.11 9.93
CA GLU A 90 -10.10 -3.84 11.17
C GLU A 90 -8.94 -4.67 11.71
N LEU A 91 -8.23 -5.40 10.85
CA LEU A 91 -7.06 -6.19 11.25
C LEU A 91 -5.82 -5.30 11.47
N LEU A 92 -5.69 -4.21 10.72
CA LEU A 92 -4.60 -3.25 10.89
C LEU A 92 -4.65 -2.50 12.22
N ASP A 93 -5.84 -2.25 12.77
CA ASP A 93 -5.98 -1.63 14.09
C ASP A 93 -5.67 -2.61 15.22
N MET A 94 -5.74 -3.93 14.96
CA MET A 94 -5.45 -4.97 15.94
C MET A 94 -3.99 -5.38 15.97
N ILE A 95 -3.27 -5.30 14.83
CA ILE A 95 -1.87 -5.72 14.76
C ILE A 95 -0.98 -4.81 15.61
N TYR A 96 -0.16 -5.40 16.47
CA TYR A 96 0.85 -4.68 17.22
C TYR A 96 2.24 -5.06 16.70
N LEU A 97 2.92 -4.08 16.12
CA LEU A 97 4.30 -4.16 15.66
C LEU A 97 5.16 -3.27 16.55
N ASP A 98 6.37 -3.72 16.88
CA ASP A 98 7.39 -2.84 17.42
C ASP A 98 7.77 -1.75 16.41
N GLU A 99 8.35 -0.66 16.92
CA GLU A 99 8.67 0.53 16.10
C GLU A 99 9.61 0.19 14.94
N GLU A 100 10.60 -0.67 15.17
CA GLU A 100 11.57 -1.09 14.15
C GLU A 100 10.90 -1.89 13.01
N THR A 101 10.07 -2.88 13.36
CA THR A 101 9.33 -3.70 12.41
C THR A 101 8.28 -2.89 11.65
N LEU A 102 7.63 -1.94 12.32
CA LEU A 102 6.67 -1.03 11.69
C LEU A 102 7.35 -0.10 10.67
N GLU A 103 8.47 0.51 11.02
CA GLU A 103 9.26 1.32 10.09
C GLU A 103 9.71 0.49 8.89
N TRP A 104 10.18 -0.74 9.12
CA TRP A 104 10.55 -1.66 8.05
C TRP A 104 9.37 -2.02 7.15
N ALA A 105 8.19 -2.27 7.73
CA ALA A 105 6.99 -2.56 6.97
C ALA A 105 6.59 -1.40 6.06
N ASN A 106 6.65 -0.16 6.57
CA ASN A 106 6.34 1.05 5.80
C ASN A 106 7.34 1.30 4.66
N LYS A 107 8.65 1.05 4.86
CA LYS A 107 9.67 1.26 3.80
C LYS A 107 9.42 0.49 2.51
N GLY A 108 8.87 -0.72 2.58
CA GLY A 108 8.50 -1.47 1.37
C GLY A 108 7.13 -1.09 0.79
N LEU A 109 6.34 -0.31 1.52
CA LEU A 109 5.09 0.30 1.03
C LEU A 109 5.31 1.65 0.37
N GLU A 110 6.44 2.33 0.63
CA GLU A 110 6.79 3.57 -0.09
C GLU A 110 6.84 3.36 -1.61
N SER A 111 7.12 2.13 -2.07
CA SER A 111 7.03 1.72 -3.48
C SER A 111 5.61 1.47 -4.01
N PHE A 112 4.59 1.34 -3.16
CA PHE A 112 3.19 1.10 -3.55
C PHE A 112 2.36 2.39 -3.64
N ASP A 113 2.73 3.45 -2.91
CA ASP A 113 2.08 4.78 -2.98
C ASP A 113 2.34 5.51 -4.32
N ASP A 114 3.32 5.04 -5.11
CA ASP A 114 3.72 5.59 -6.42
C ASP A 114 2.92 5.02 -7.62
N SER A 115 2.03 4.05 -7.40
CA SER A 115 1.42 3.29 -8.50
C SER A 115 0.34 4.05 -9.27
N ILE A 116 -0.26 5.09 -8.69
CA ILE A 116 -1.27 5.91 -9.37
C ILE A 116 -0.66 7.25 -9.77
N VAL A 117 -0.06 7.27 -10.96
CA VAL A 117 0.46 8.50 -11.57
C VAL A 117 -0.70 9.43 -11.93
N GLN A 118 -1.06 10.31 -11.00
CA GLN A 118 -2.07 11.34 -11.21
C GLN A 118 -1.54 12.37 -12.21
N LYS A 119 -2.25 12.55 -13.32
CA LYS A 119 -1.92 13.56 -14.33
C LYS A 119 -3.01 14.60 -14.40
N ASP A 120 -2.61 15.86 -14.61
CA ASP A 120 -3.53 16.96 -14.85
C ASP A 120 -4.23 16.84 -16.22
N CYS A 121 -5.12 17.79 -16.56
CA CYS A 121 -5.83 17.79 -17.83
C CYS A 121 -4.94 17.88 -19.09
N ASN A 122 -3.65 18.23 -18.95
CA ASN A 122 -2.68 18.33 -20.03
C ASN A 122 -1.68 17.15 -20.02
N GLY A 123 -1.86 16.17 -19.14
CA GLY A 123 -0.96 15.02 -19.01
C GLY A 123 0.28 15.28 -18.15
N VAL A 124 0.34 16.38 -17.41
CA VAL A 124 1.46 16.69 -16.52
C VAL A 124 1.31 15.92 -15.22
N VAL A 125 2.37 15.21 -14.81
CA VAL A 125 2.40 14.46 -13.55
C VAL A 125 2.30 15.40 -12.36
N LEU A 126 1.37 15.07 -11.46
CA LEU A 126 1.12 15.75 -10.21
C LEU A 126 1.88 15.05 -9.08
N SER A 127 2.38 15.84 -8.14
CA SER A 127 3.06 15.37 -6.94
C SER A 127 2.39 15.93 -5.69
N ALA A 128 2.48 15.21 -4.57
CA ALA A 128 2.02 15.72 -3.29
C ALA A 128 2.74 17.03 -2.95
N GLY A 129 1.99 18.04 -2.48
CA GLY A 129 2.48 19.39 -2.21
C GLY A 129 2.35 20.37 -3.38
N ASP A 130 2.02 19.91 -4.60
CA ASP A 130 1.85 20.79 -5.75
C ASP A 130 0.69 21.80 -5.56
N THR A 131 0.71 22.84 -6.40
CA THR A 131 -0.42 23.78 -6.55
C THR A 131 -1.00 23.65 -7.95
N VAL A 132 -2.31 23.43 -8.01
CA VAL A 132 -3.04 23.28 -9.27
C VAL A 132 -4.14 24.33 -9.38
N THR A 133 -4.60 24.62 -10.59
CA THR A 133 -5.66 25.58 -10.87
C THR A 133 -6.87 24.87 -11.47
N LEU A 134 -8.07 25.21 -10.99
CA LEU A 134 -9.32 24.71 -11.57
C LEU A 134 -9.55 25.27 -12.97
N ILE A 135 -9.82 24.40 -13.94
CA ILE A 135 -10.17 24.80 -15.31
C ILE A 135 -11.68 24.95 -15.53
N LYS A 136 -12.51 24.53 -14.56
CA LYS A 136 -13.97 24.64 -14.57
C LYS A 136 -14.51 25.07 -13.20
N ASP A 137 -15.74 25.57 -13.19
CA ASP A 137 -16.51 25.80 -11.96
C ASP A 137 -16.98 24.45 -11.41
N LEU A 138 -16.72 24.18 -10.14
CA LEU A 138 -17.09 22.94 -9.46
C LEU A 138 -17.88 23.26 -8.19
N ASP A 139 -19.06 22.67 -8.04
CA ASP A 139 -19.84 22.79 -6.80
C ASP A 139 -19.28 21.86 -5.72
N VAL A 140 -18.89 22.46 -4.60
CA VAL A 140 -18.33 21.71 -3.47
C VAL A 140 -19.46 21.17 -2.63
N LYS A 141 -19.71 19.86 -2.75
CA LYS A 141 -20.67 19.16 -1.91
C LYS A 141 -20.28 19.31 -0.43
N GLY A 142 -21.25 19.69 0.41
CA GLY A 142 -21.06 19.83 1.85
C GLY A 142 -20.51 21.18 2.33
N ALA A 143 -19.97 22.03 1.45
CA ALA A 143 -19.45 23.35 1.83
C ALA A 143 -20.33 24.53 1.39
N GLY A 144 -21.35 24.27 0.56
CA GLY A 144 -22.33 25.28 0.14
C GLY A 144 -21.77 26.39 -0.77
N PHE A 145 -20.58 26.19 -1.34
CA PHE A 145 -19.98 27.14 -2.28
C PHE A 145 -19.51 26.44 -3.56
N THR A 146 -19.44 27.22 -4.64
CA THR A 146 -18.87 26.79 -5.92
C THR A 146 -17.42 27.24 -6.00
N ALA A 147 -16.47 26.32 -6.16
CA ALA A 147 -15.09 26.64 -6.48
C ALA A 147 -15.03 27.09 -7.95
N LYS A 148 -14.73 28.38 -8.17
CA LYS A 148 -14.74 28.97 -9.50
C LYS A 148 -13.52 28.58 -10.33
N ARG A 149 -13.67 28.55 -11.65
CA ARG A 149 -12.56 28.44 -12.60
C ARG A 149 -11.50 29.49 -12.27
N GLY A 150 -10.24 29.08 -12.30
CA GLY A 150 -9.10 29.93 -11.93
C GLY A 150 -8.76 29.90 -10.44
N THR A 151 -9.58 29.27 -9.59
CA THR A 151 -9.23 29.10 -8.17
C THR A 151 -8.02 28.17 -8.05
N ALA A 152 -7.02 28.61 -7.29
CA ALA A 152 -5.84 27.82 -6.97
C ALA A 152 -6.13 26.88 -5.79
N VAL A 153 -5.80 25.61 -5.98
CA VAL A 153 -5.83 24.55 -4.97
C VAL A 153 -4.38 24.28 -4.59
N ARG A 154 -4.00 24.65 -3.36
CA ARG A 154 -2.62 24.56 -2.88
C ARG A 154 -2.45 23.32 -2.00
N ASN A 155 -1.22 22.82 -1.96
CA ASN A 155 -0.80 21.70 -1.11
C ASN A 155 -1.68 20.48 -1.36
N ILE A 156 -1.72 20.03 -2.62
CA ILE A 156 -2.52 18.88 -3.01
C ILE A 156 -1.94 17.59 -2.44
N THR A 157 -2.79 16.61 -2.18
CA THR A 157 -2.43 15.24 -1.85
C THR A 157 -2.94 14.33 -2.96
N LEU A 158 -2.17 13.31 -3.32
CA LEU A 158 -2.60 12.33 -4.33
C LEU A 158 -3.77 11.52 -3.76
N GLY A 159 -4.81 11.31 -4.56
CA GLY A 159 -5.97 10.53 -4.16
C GLY A 159 -5.68 9.03 -4.20
N ARG A 160 -6.50 8.25 -3.48
CA ARG A 160 -6.44 6.79 -3.48
C ARG A 160 -6.95 6.17 -4.80
N GLU A 161 -7.74 6.92 -5.58
CA GLU A 161 -8.31 6.49 -6.86
C GLU A 161 -7.63 7.18 -8.05
N GLU A 162 -7.52 6.49 -9.19
CA GLU A 162 -7.00 7.09 -10.43
C GLU A 162 -7.84 8.30 -10.87
N GLY A 163 -7.15 9.38 -11.22
CA GLY A 163 -7.79 10.61 -11.65
C GLY A 163 -8.39 11.44 -10.51
N GLN A 164 -8.00 11.19 -9.26
CA GLN A 164 -8.49 11.91 -8.09
C GLN A 164 -7.33 12.52 -7.28
N ILE A 165 -7.53 13.75 -6.81
CA ILE A 165 -6.63 14.44 -5.88
C ILE A 165 -7.44 15.11 -4.78
N GLU A 166 -6.79 15.31 -3.64
CA GLU A 166 -7.35 16.11 -2.54
C GLU A 166 -6.61 17.44 -2.43
N GLY A 167 -7.32 18.48 -2.03
CA GLY A 167 -6.69 19.77 -1.79
C GLY A 167 -7.56 20.70 -0.96
N ARG A 168 -7.06 21.90 -0.69
CA ARG A 168 -7.80 22.92 0.08
C ARG A 168 -8.20 24.10 -0.78
N VAL A 169 -9.48 24.44 -0.71
CA VAL A 169 -10.04 25.68 -1.26
C VAL A 169 -10.75 26.42 -0.14
N ASN A 170 -10.39 27.69 0.09
CA ASN A 170 -10.94 28.51 1.18
C ASN A 170 -10.85 27.83 2.57
N GLY A 171 -9.78 27.07 2.82
CA GLY A 171 -9.58 26.35 4.08
C GLY A 171 -10.36 25.04 4.21
N VAL A 172 -11.26 24.72 3.28
CA VAL A 172 -12.03 23.47 3.25
C VAL A 172 -11.30 22.43 2.42
N LYS A 173 -11.15 21.21 2.97
CA LYS A 173 -10.60 20.06 2.23
C LYS A 173 -11.66 19.54 1.26
N ILE A 174 -11.29 19.41 -0.01
CA ILE A 174 -12.17 18.95 -1.08
C ILE A 174 -11.47 17.87 -1.92
N VAL A 175 -12.26 16.98 -2.49
CA VAL A 175 -11.80 15.95 -3.44
C VAL A 175 -12.14 16.42 -4.85
N ILE A 176 -11.17 16.35 -5.76
CA ILE A 176 -11.24 16.91 -7.11
C ILE A 176 -10.74 15.87 -8.12
N LEU A 177 -11.41 15.78 -9.27
CA LEU A 177 -10.92 14.96 -10.37
C LEU A 177 -9.80 15.68 -11.14
N THR A 178 -8.72 14.96 -11.47
CA THR A 178 -7.53 15.54 -12.08
C THR A 178 -7.78 16.13 -13.48
N GLN A 179 -8.80 15.63 -14.19
CA GLN A 179 -9.26 16.17 -15.47
C GLN A 179 -9.77 17.61 -15.40
N PHE A 180 -10.08 18.13 -14.21
CA PHE A 180 -10.57 19.51 -13.99
C PHE A 180 -9.52 20.44 -13.40
N VAL A 181 -8.28 19.98 -13.27
CA VAL A 181 -7.18 20.80 -12.78
C VAL A 181 -6.05 20.87 -13.81
N LYS A 182 -5.30 21.95 -13.71
CA LYS A 182 -4.07 22.17 -14.45
C LYS A 182 -2.94 22.49 -13.47
N LYS A 183 -1.78 21.86 -13.62
CA LYS A 183 -0.58 22.22 -12.83
C LYS A 183 -0.11 23.62 -13.24
N ASN A 184 0.16 24.47 -12.24
CA ASN A 184 0.77 25.78 -12.46
C ASN A 184 2.28 25.67 -12.61
#